data_AF-U5D9T5-F1
#
_entry.id   AF-U5D9T5-F1
#
_cell.length_a   1.000
_cell.length_b   1.000
_cell.length_c   1.000
_cell.angle_alpha   90.00
_cell.angle_beta   90.00
_cell.angle_gamma   90.00
#
_symmetry.space_group_name_H-M   'P 1'
#
loop_
_entity.id
_entity.type
_entity.pdbx_description
1 polymer ?
#
loop_
_entity_poly.entity_id
_entity_poly.type
_entity_poly.pdbx_seq_one_letter_code
_entity_poly.pdbx_strand_id
1 'polypeptide(L)'
;MAVNPQQELVWQGRIHLGDEPGIYGDASYSGLTVELPLTVQRLDPSNTDAKSFRIVLDTQGLQTFEGFPGHEITVTIYEPDPEKQYHFVERILAREQFTGKDNNHKEITTNVGDAAGPFRISVSVRCDTEVTPGLYDDFVWRRLSLLAENFAFFASFGFPS
;
A
#
# COMPACT_ATOMS: atom_id res chain seq x y z
N MET A 1 -10.50 -11.99 25.83
CA MET A 1 -11.62 -11.92 24.87
C MET A 1 -11.03 -12.09 23.49
N ALA A 2 -11.55 -13.00 22.66
CA ALA A 2 -11.15 -13.06 21.26
C ALA A 2 -11.68 -11.78 20.58
N VAL A 3 -10.78 -10.96 20.06
CA VAL A 3 -11.17 -9.81 19.23
C VAL A 3 -11.54 -10.39 17.87
N ASN A 4 -12.74 -10.07 17.39
CA ASN A 4 -13.17 -10.49 16.05
C ASN A 4 -12.34 -9.68 15.03
N PRO A 5 -11.75 -10.29 13.97
CA PRO A 5 -11.04 -9.55 12.95
C PRO A 5 -11.86 -8.35 12.46
N GLN A 6 -11.31 -7.15 12.63
CA GLN A 6 -11.89 -5.91 12.14
C GLN A 6 -11.26 -5.59 10.78
N GLN A 7 -12.10 -5.51 9.74
CA GLN A 7 -11.70 -4.99 8.44
C GLN A 7 -12.35 -3.63 8.21
N GLU A 8 -11.57 -2.68 7.73
CA GLU A 8 -12.02 -1.33 7.43
C GLU A 8 -11.64 -0.94 6.00
N LEU A 9 -12.62 -0.44 5.26
CA LEU A 9 -12.41 0.15 3.94
C LEU A 9 -11.79 1.55 4.11
N VAL A 10 -10.58 1.75 3.59
CA VAL A 10 -9.89 3.05 3.68
C VAL A 10 -10.15 3.89 2.43
N TRP A 11 -10.08 3.26 1.25
CA TRP A 11 -10.29 3.93 -0.02
C TRP A 11 -10.88 2.97 -1.05
N GLN A 12 -11.74 3.51 -1.93
CA GLN A 12 -12.30 2.79 -3.06
C GLN A 12 -12.44 3.74 -4.26
N GLY A 13 -12.02 3.28 -5.43
CA GLY A 13 -12.09 4.10 -6.63
C GLY A 13 -11.51 3.41 -7.88
N ARG A 14 -10.93 4.21 -8.76
CA ARG A 14 -10.23 3.77 -9.96
C ARG A 14 -8.97 4.60 -10.09
N ILE A 15 -7.82 3.96 -9.95
CA ILE A 15 -6.53 4.53 -10.32
C ILE A 15 -5.95 3.60 -11.36
N HIS A 16 -5.87 4.08 -12.59
CA HIS A 16 -5.21 3.36 -13.67
C HIS A 16 -3.69 3.45 -13.47
N LEU A 17 -3.03 2.30 -13.56
CA LEU A 17 -1.60 2.14 -13.42
C LEU A 17 -1.07 1.39 -14.62
N GLY A 18 0.07 1.85 -15.13
CA GLY A 18 0.68 1.32 -16.35
C GLY A 18 0.13 1.94 -17.62
N ASP A 19 0.11 1.20 -18.72
CA ASP A 19 -0.20 1.75 -20.05
C ASP A 19 -0.83 0.72 -21.01
N GLU A 20 -1.55 1.22 -22.00
CA GLU A 20 -2.11 0.42 -23.07
C GLU A 20 -0.98 -0.08 -24.01
N PRO A 21 -0.78 -1.40 -24.13
CA PRO A 21 0.32 -1.94 -24.90
C PRO A 21 0.21 -1.58 -26.39
N GLY A 22 1.29 -1.02 -26.96
CA GLY A 22 1.53 -1.01 -28.41
C GLY A 22 1.32 0.32 -29.16
N ILE A 23 1.16 1.47 -28.49
CA ILE A 23 0.96 2.74 -29.20
C ILE A 23 2.29 3.47 -29.50
N TYR A 24 3.27 3.49 -28.59
CA TYR A 24 4.57 4.13 -28.81
C TYR A 24 5.70 3.33 -28.16
N GLY A 25 6.51 2.61 -28.95
CA GLY A 25 7.58 1.73 -28.43
C GLY A 25 8.75 2.44 -27.72
N ASP A 26 8.77 3.78 -27.71
CA ASP A 26 9.87 4.62 -27.25
C ASP A 26 9.44 5.83 -26.38
N ALA A 27 8.17 5.93 -26.00
CA ALA A 27 7.69 7.06 -25.20
C ALA A 27 8.05 6.96 -23.70
N SER A 28 8.13 8.10 -23.02
CA SER A 28 8.23 8.17 -21.55
C SER A 28 6.83 8.07 -20.94
N TYR A 29 6.55 6.99 -20.20
CA TYR A 29 5.21 6.64 -19.75
C TYR A 29 4.82 7.33 -18.44
N SER A 30 3.57 7.83 -18.36
CA SER A 30 2.98 8.40 -17.13
C SER A 30 2.19 7.33 -16.36
N GLY A 31 2.12 7.44 -15.02
CA GLY A 31 1.25 6.54 -14.22
C GLY A 31 1.89 5.21 -13.83
N LEU A 32 3.22 5.13 -13.84
CA LEU A 32 3.98 3.95 -13.41
C LEU A 32 4.06 3.78 -11.90
N THR A 33 3.58 4.75 -11.12
CA THR A 33 3.56 4.67 -9.67
C THR A 33 2.41 5.49 -9.12
N VAL A 34 1.77 4.96 -8.08
CA VAL A 34 0.87 5.70 -7.23
C VAL A 34 1.22 5.44 -5.79
N GLU A 35 0.97 6.44 -4.94
CA GLU A 35 1.14 6.34 -3.50
C GLU A 35 -0.10 6.91 -2.81
N LEU A 36 -0.73 6.09 -1.96
CA LEU A 36 -1.93 6.45 -1.23
C LEU A 36 -1.60 6.61 0.26
N PRO A 37 -1.77 7.82 0.83
CA PRO A 37 -1.62 8.05 2.26
C PRO A 37 -2.84 7.54 3.04
N LEU A 38 -2.60 6.99 4.22
CA LEU A 38 -3.61 6.64 5.20
C LEU A 38 -3.12 6.90 6.62
N THR A 39 -4.06 7.15 7.51
CA THR A 39 -3.81 7.29 8.95
C THR A 39 -4.55 6.21 9.70
N VAL A 40 -3.85 5.49 10.57
CA VAL A 40 -4.39 4.39 11.37
C VAL A 40 -4.33 4.79 12.83
N GLN A 41 -5.48 4.83 13.49
CA GLN A 41 -5.61 5.16 14.90
C GLN A 41 -6.16 3.96 15.67
N ARG A 42 -5.46 3.55 16.73
CA ARG A 42 -5.99 2.57 17.67
C ARG A 42 -7.18 3.19 18.43
N LEU A 43 -8.26 2.43 18.59
CA LEU A 43 -9.41 2.88 19.40
C LEU A 43 -9.10 2.85 20.89
N ASP A 44 -8.31 1.87 21.34
CA ASP A 44 -7.69 1.86 22.67
C ASP A 44 -6.21 2.25 22.55
N PRO A 45 -5.83 3.50 22.86
CA PRO A 45 -4.45 3.95 22.77
C PRO A 45 -3.54 3.32 23.84
N SER A 46 -4.11 2.72 24.89
CA SER A 46 -3.33 2.04 25.95
C SER A 46 -2.90 0.62 25.57
N ASN A 47 -3.55 0.01 24.57
CA ASN A 47 -3.15 -1.27 24.01
C ASN A 47 -1.95 -1.07 23.07
N THR A 48 -0.75 -1.30 23.61
CA THR A 48 0.52 -1.23 22.86
C THR A 48 1.00 -2.58 22.34
N ASP A 49 0.35 -3.67 22.73
CA ASP A 49 0.79 -5.03 22.43
C ASP A 49 0.57 -5.37 20.95
N ALA A 50 -0.50 -4.86 20.35
CA ALA A 50 -0.83 -5.11 18.96
C ALA A 50 -0.06 -4.19 18.00
N LYS A 51 1.04 -4.71 17.46
CA LYS A 51 1.96 -3.98 16.57
C LYS A 51 1.80 -4.31 15.09
N SER A 52 0.95 -5.28 14.75
CA SER A 52 0.81 -5.79 13.39
C SER A 52 -0.63 -5.78 12.89
N PHE A 53 -0.77 -5.47 11.61
CA PHE A 53 -2.02 -5.53 10.85
C PHE A 53 -1.70 -5.83 9.38
N ARG A 54 -2.72 -6.16 8.60
CA ARG A 54 -2.62 -6.41 7.17
C ARG A 54 -3.18 -5.23 6.39
N ILE A 55 -2.45 -4.82 5.36
CA ILE A 55 -2.94 -3.91 4.33
C ILE A 55 -3.42 -4.78 3.17
N VAL A 56 -4.64 -4.54 2.71
CA VAL A 56 -5.30 -5.33 1.67
C VAL A 56 -5.50 -4.45 0.44
N LEU A 57 -4.92 -4.86 -0.68
CA LEU A 57 -5.03 -4.19 -1.97
C LEU A 57 -5.83 -5.08 -2.91
N ASP A 58 -6.83 -4.48 -3.58
CA ASP A 58 -7.54 -5.15 -4.67
C ASP A 58 -7.39 -4.35 -5.96
N THR A 59 -7.02 -5.05 -7.02
CA THR A 59 -6.86 -4.50 -8.36
C THR A 59 -7.88 -5.11 -9.32
N GLN A 60 -7.81 -4.70 -10.59
CA GLN A 60 -8.51 -5.31 -11.69
C GLN A 60 -7.57 -5.32 -12.89
N GLY A 61 -7.42 -6.49 -13.51
CA GLY A 61 -6.64 -6.62 -14.74
C GLY A 61 -5.14 -6.77 -14.52
N LEU A 62 -4.67 -6.92 -13.28
CA LEU A 62 -3.23 -7.07 -13.00
C LEU A 62 -2.67 -8.35 -13.62
N GLN A 63 -1.66 -8.18 -14.46
CA GLN A 63 -0.91 -9.24 -15.09
C GLN A 63 0.60 -9.00 -14.92
N THR A 64 1.36 -10.08 -14.93
CA THR A 64 2.82 -10.01 -14.91
C THR A 64 3.40 -11.04 -15.84
N PHE A 65 4.52 -10.72 -16.46
CA PHE A 65 5.22 -11.61 -17.37
C PHE A 65 6.15 -12.57 -16.59
N GLU A 66 6.23 -13.82 -17.05
CA GLU A 66 7.15 -14.79 -16.46
C GLU A 66 8.61 -14.33 -16.60
N GLY A 67 9.40 -14.49 -15.53
CA GLY A 67 10.80 -14.07 -15.48
C GLY A 67 11.02 -12.64 -14.99
N PHE A 68 9.97 -11.85 -14.82
CA PHE A 68 10.02 -10.50 -14.27
C PHE A 68 9.52 -10.46 -12.81
N PRO A 69 10.03 -9.53 -11.99
CA PRO A 69 9.74 -9.49 -10.55
C PRO A 69 8.27 -9.19 -10.23
N GLY A 70 7.56 -8.45 -11.10
CA GLY A 70 6.22 -7.94 -10.84
C GLY A 70 6.22 -6.53 -10.26
N HIS A 71 5.05 -6.04 -9.89
CA HIS A 71 4.89 -4.66 -9.44
C HIS A 71 5.30 -4.52 -7.97
N GLU A 72 6.19 -3.59 -7.67
CA GLU A 72 6.65 -3.38 -6.30
C GLU A 72 5.58 -2.67 -5.48
N ILE A 73 5.23 -3.25 -4.33
CA ILE A 73 4.44 -2.59 -3.30
C ILE A 73 5.36 -2.20 -2.16
N THR A 74 5.35 -0.94 -1.75
CA THR A 74 6.05 -0.47 -0.56
C THR A 74 5.06 0.12 0.44
N VAL A 75 5.19 -0.29 1.70
CA VAL A 75 4.46 0.30 2.82
C VAL A 75 5.44 1.09 3.67
N THR A 76 5.20 2.39 3.82
CA THR A 76 6.09 3.31 4.54
C THR A 76 5.35 3.96 5.70
N ILE A 77 5.97 4.05 6.88
CA ILE A 77 5.51 4.86 8.00
C ILE A 77 6.26 6.20 8.04
N TYR A 78 5.54 7.25 8.42
CA TYR A 78 6.03 8.61 8.57
C TYR A 78 5.98 8.99 10.05
N GLU A 79 7.14 9.05 10.69
CA GLU A 79 7.29 9.37 12.11
C GLU A 79 7.81 10.81 12.23
N PRO A 80 7.28 11.66 13.12
CA PRO A 80 7.75 13.05 13.25
C PRO A 80 9.26 13.11 13.52
N ASP A 81 9.97 13.97 12.78
CA ASP A 81 11.41 14.17 12.96
C ASP A 81 11.67 14.97 14.25
N PRO A 82 12.34 14.39 15.26
CA PRO A 82 12.62 15.09 16.52
C PRO A 82 13.63 16.24 16.36
N GLU A 83 14.41 16.25 15.28
CA GLU A 83 15.41 17.28 15.00
C GLU A 83 14.86 18.41 14.11
N LYS A 84 13.76 18.17 13.38
CA LYS A 84 13.17 19.12 12.43
C LYS A 84 11.65 19.20 12.56
N GLN A 85 11.17 20.34 13.07
CA GLN A 85 9.75 20.61 13.15
C GLN A 85 9.08 20.52 11.76
N TYR A 86 7.89 19.91 11.71
CA TYR A 86 7.09 19.71 10.49
C TYR A 86 7.72 18.81 9.42
N HIS A 87 8.72 18.01 9.77
CA HIS A 87 9.27 16.97 8.90
C HIS A 87 8.95 15.59 9.44
N PHE A 88 8.98 14.59 8.55
CA PHE A 88 8.85 13.19 8.90
C PHE A 88 10.14 12.45 8.55
N VAL A 89 10.50 11.49 9.40
CA VAL A 89 11.42 10.42 9.07
C VAL A 89 10.62 9.25 8.51
N GLU A 90 11.03 8.79 7.34
CA GLU A 90 10.39 7.67 6.65
C GLU A 90 11.04 6.35 7.06
N ARG A 91 10.20 5.35 7.33
CA ARG A 91 10.67 3.99 7.57
C ARG A 91 9.81 3.00 6.81
N ILE A 92 10.46 2.11 6.08
CA ILE A 92 9.77 1.07 5.32
C ILE A 92 9.33 -0.03 6.28
N LEU A 93 8.03 -0.30 6.29
CA LEU A 93 7.42 -1.38 7.08
C LEU A 93 7.38 -2.69 6.31
N ALA A 94 7.15 -2.64 5.00
CA ALA A 94 7.09 -3.81 4.14
C ALA A 94 7.45 -3.46 2.69
N ARG A 95 8.01 -4.44 1.98
CA ARG A 95 8.16 -4.46 0.52
C ARG A 95 7.75 -5.83 0.01
N GLU A 96 6.87 -5.85 -0.98
CA GLU A 96 6.40 -7.08 -1.61
C GLU A 96 6.26 -6.90 -3.12
N GLN A 97 6.18 -8.02 -3.85
CA GLN A 97 5.86 -8.02 -5.27
C GLN A 97 4.39 -8.41 -5.49
N PHE A 98 3.69 -7.63 -6.30
CA PHE A 98 2.36 -7.92 -6.79
C PHE A 98 2.47 -8.57 -8.17
N THR A 99 2.03 -9.81 -8.24
CA THR A 99 2.12 -10.64 -9.44
C THR A 99 0.74 -11.09 -9.90
N GLY A 100 0.63 -11.53 -11.16
CA GLY A 100 -0.60 -12.14 -11.65
C GLY A 100 -1.06 -13.37 -10.85
N LYS A 101 -0.16 -14.02 -10.10
CA LYS A 101 -0.50 -15.17 -9.22
C LYS A 101 -1.30 -14.76 -7.99
N ASP A 102 -1.21 -13.49 -7.59
CA ASP A 102 -1.99 -12.93 -6.49
C ASP A 102 -3.47 -12.69 -6.91
N ASN A 103 -3.82 -12.92 -8.18
CA ASN A 103 -5.18 -12.88 -8.70
C ASN A 103 -5.94 -11.60 -8.30
N ASN A 104 -5.32 -10.45 -8.55
CA ASN A 104 -5.85 -9.12 -8.25
C ASN A 104 -6.10 -8.84 -6.75
N HIS A 105 -5.53 -9.62 -5.84
CA HIS A 105 -5.72 -9.45 -4.40
C HIS A 105 -4.41 -9.69 -3.64
N LYS A 106 -3.93 -8.69 -2.91
CA LYS A 106 -2.70 -8.78 -2.11
C LYS A 106 -2.96 -8.38 -0.67
N GLU A 107 -2.51 -9.21 0.26
CA GLU A 107 -2.46 -8.87 1.68
C GLU A 107 -1.00 -8.72 2.13
N ILE A 108 -0.67 -7.59 2.73
CA ILE A 108 0.69 -7.24 3.14
C ILE A 108 0.72 -7.13 4.65
N THR A 109 1.49 -8.00 5.29
CA THR A 109 1.64 -7.94 6.75
C THR A 109 2.59 -6.79 7.11
N THR A 110 2.09 -5.87 7.92
CA THR A 110 2.77 -4.65 8.32
C THR A 110 3.01 -4.66 9.83
N ASN A 111 4.20 -4.28 10.28
CA ASN A 111 4.53 -4.16 11.71
C ASN A 111 5.11 -2.78 12.02
N VAL A 112 4.41 -2.00 12.83
CA VAL A 112 4.81 -0.62 13.18
C VAL A 112 5.90 -0.55 14.25
N GLY A 113 6.25 -1.69 14.87
CA GLY A 113 7.25 -1.76 15.93
C GLY A 113 6.79 -1.03 17.18
N ASP A 114 7.67 -0.18 17.72
CA ASP A 114 7.40 0.64 18.91
C ASP A 114 6.86 2.05 18.57
N ALA A 115 6.50 2.30 17.31
CA ALA A 115 5.93 3.58 16.90
C ALA A 115 4.69 3.92 17.75
N ALA A 116 4.61 5.18 18.18
CA ALA A 116 3.42 5.71 18.84
C ALA A 116 2.36 6.06 17.80
N GLY A 117 1.09 5.74 18.09
CA GLY A 117 -0.03 6.13 17.23
C GLY A 117 -0.39 7.63 17.37
N PRO A 118 -1.14 8.20 16.40
CA PRO A 118 -1.64 7.57 15.18
C PRO A 118 -0.54 7.30 14.14
N PHE A 119 -0.66 6.20 13.42
CA PHE A 119 0.32 5.79 12.41
C PHE A 119 -0.01 6.47 11.08
N ARG A 120 0.89 7.32 10.60
CA ARG A 120 0.82 7.91 9.25
C ARG A 120 1.56 6.98 8.31
N ILE A 121 0.84 6.35 7.39
CA ILE A 121 1.37 5.31 6.51
C ILE A 121 1.06 5.66 5.07
N SER A 122 1.95 5.35 4.14
CA SER A 122 1.62 5.32 2.73
C SER A 122 1.77 3.91 2.17
N VAL A 123 0.97 3.62 1.16
CA VAL A 123 1.04 2.39 0.38
C VAL A 123 1.29 2.81 -1.06
N SER A 124 2.47 2.48 -1.58
CA SER A 124 2.83 2.75 -2.96
C SER A 124 2.82 1.47 -3.79
N VAL A 125 2.33 1.57 -5.01
CA VAL A 125 2.41 0.54 -6.03
C VAL A 125 3.19 1.12 -7.19
N ARG A 126 4.30 0.49 -7.55
CA ARG A 126 5.16 0.84 -8.68
C ARG A 126 5.11 -0.26 -9.72
N CYS A 127 4.68 0.07 -10.93
CA CYS A 127 4.67 -0.84 -12.06
C CYS A 127 6.09 -1.35 -12.35
N ASP A 128 6.14 -2.60 -12.79
CA ASP A 128 7.39 -3.24 -13.19
C ASP A 128 7.81 -2.65 -14.53
N THR A 129 8.96 -1.96 -14.54
CA THR A 129 9.52 -1.36 -15.76
C THR A 129 10.73 -2.14 -16.28
N GLU A 130 11.04 -3.30 -15.70
CA GLU A 130 12.11 -4.17 -16.20
C GLU A 130 11.65 -4.96 -17.44
N VAL A 131 10.34 -5.08 -17.65
CA VAL A 131 9.75 -5.64 -18.87
C VAL A 131 10.09 -4.76 -20.09
N THR A 132 10.07 -5.37 -21.27
CA THR A 132 10.35 -4.65 -22.52
C THR A 132 9.29 -3.55 -22.73
N PRO A 133 9.69 -2.34 -23.20
CA PRO A 133 8.73 -1.28 -23.53
C PRO A 133 7.60 -1.79 -24.44
N GLY A 134 6.37 -1.40 -24.14
CA GLY A 134 5.16 -1.92 -24.81
C GLY A 134 4.59 -3.21 -24.21
N LEU A 135 5.24 -3.79 -23.19
CA LEU A 135 4.71 -4.88 -22.36
C LEU A 135 4.44 -4.43 -20.92
N TYR A 136 4.30 -3.13 -20.68
CA TYR A 136 3.82 -2.67 -19.37
C TYR A 136 2.37 -3.14 -19.20
N ASP A 137 2.05 -3.62 -18.00
CA ASP A 137 0.70 -4.03 -17.66
C ASP A 137 -0.22 -2.80 -17.62
N ASP A 138 -1.52 -2.96 -17.93
CA ASP A 138 -2.57 -1.95 -17.69
C ASP A 138 -3.56 -2.52 -16.69
N PHE A 139 -3.51 -2.00 -15.48
CA PHE A 139 -4.37 -2.46 -14.41
C PHE A 139 -4.92 -1.30 -13.60
N VAL A 140 -5.99 -1.58 -12.87
CA VAL A 140 -6.69 -0.58 -12.07
C VAL A 140 -6.58 -0.95 -10.61
N TRP A 141 -6.03 -0.08 -9.77
CA TRP A 141 -6.21 -0.18 -8.33
C TRP A 141 -7.63 0.25 -7.96
N ARG A 142 -8.39 -0.66 -7.34
CA ARG A 142 -9.81 -0.50 -7.04
C ARG A 142 -10.10 -0.23 -5.57
N ARG A 143 -9.36 -0.85 -4.66
CA ARG A 143 -9.66 -0.81 -3.22
C ARG A 143 -8.40 -0.92 -2.37
N LEU A 144 -8.39 -0.16 -1.27
CA LEU A 144 -7.44 -0.27 -0.19
C LEU A 144 -8.21 -0.45 1.12
N SER A 145 -7.91 -1.53 1.84
CA SER A 145 -8.50 -1.84 3.15
C SER A 145 -7.43 -2.17 4.18
N LEU A 146 -7.79 -2.08 5.45
CA LEU A 146 -6.94 -2.50 6.56
C LEU A 146 -7.66 -3.63 7.32
N LEU A 147 -6.91 -4.65 7.73
CA LEU A 147 -7.40 -5.79 8.49
C LEU A 147 -6.54 -5.98 9.73
N ALA A 148 -7.14 -5.95 10.92
CA ALA A 148 -6.48 -6.23 12.18
C ALA A 148 -7.23 -7.29 12.97
N GLU A 149 -6.48 -8.25 13.53
CA GLU A 149 -7.04 -9.37 14.32
C GLU A 149 -6.98 -9.11 15.82
N ASN A 150 -5.99 -8.32 16.27
CA ASN A 150 -5.61 -8.25 17.68
C ASN A 150 -5.89 -6.88 18.32
N PHE A 151 -6.45 -5.94 17.58
CA PHE A 151 -6.85 -4.63 18.10
C PHE A 151 -7.95 -4.00 17.27
N ALA A 152 -8.72 -3.14 17.93
CA ALA A 152 -9.73 -2.32 17.29
C ALA A 152 -9.12 -0.98 16.85
N PHE A 153 -9.48 -0.52 15.66
CA PHE A 153 -8.89 0.67 15.05
C PHE A 153 -9.91 1.49 14.26
N PHE A 154 -9.46 2.67 13.82
CA PHE A 154 -10.09 3.49 12.80
C PHE A 154 -9.01 3.84 11.76
N ALA A 155 -9.35 3.76 10.47
CA ALA A 155 -8.42 4.07 9.39
C ALA A 155 -9.03 5.06 8.40
N SER A 156 -8.33 6.17 8.15
CA SER A 156 -8.78 7.23 7.25
C SER A 156 -7.80 7.46 6.10
N PHE A 157 -8.30 7.82 4.94
CA PHE A 157 -7.48 8.27 3.82
C PHE A 157 -6.85 9.63 4.10
N GLY A 158 -5.55 9.78 3.81
CA GLY A 158 -4.78 11.01 4.04
C GLY A 158 -4.06 11.09 5.39
N PHE A 159 -3.21 12.11 5.52
CA PHE A 159 -2.61 12.53 6.79
C PHE A 159 -3.40 13.74 7.32
N PRO A 160 -4.28 13.55 8.31
CA PRO A 160 -5.03 14.67 8.88
C PRO A 160 -4.07 15.63 9.58
N SER A 161 -4.41 16.92 9.49
CA SER A 161 -3.73 18.04 10.16
C SER A 161 -3.86 17.98 11.67
#